data_AF-F2I2Z8-F1
#
_entry.id   AF-F2I2Z8-F1
#
_cell.length_a   1.000
_cell.length_b   1.000
_cell.length_c   1.000
_cell.angle_alpha   90.00
_cell.angle_beta   90.00
_cell.angle_gamma   90.00
#
_symmetry.space_group_name_H-M   'P 1'
#
loop_
_entity.id
_entity.type
_entity.pdbx_description
1 polymer ?
#
loop_
_entity_poly.entity_id
_entity_poly.type
_entity_poly.pdbx_seq_one_letter_code
_entity_poly.pdbx_strand_id
1 'polypeptide(L)' 'MKKRNPIAKDLRTPKYKKRIVKPKKGKGAFKRKKTNFINIIFYNY' A
#
# COMPACT_ATOMS: atom_id res chain seq x y z
N MET A 1 8.94 -37.65 -1.24
CA MET A 1 8.72 -36.24 -0.81
C MET A 1 8.19 -35.42 -1.99
N LYS A 2 6.93 -34.96 -1.96
CA LYS A 2 6.42 -34.04 -3.00
C LYS A 2 7.20 -32.73 -2.92
N LYS A 3 7.82 -32.31 -4.03
CA LYS A 3 8.54 -31.04 -4.16
C LYS A 3 7.54 -29.89 -3.94
N ARG A 4 7.53 -29.32 -2.73
CA ARG A 4 6.63 -28.21 -2.40
C ARG A 4 7.06 -26.99 -3.22
N ASN A 5 6.11 -26.32 -3.86
CA ASN A 5 6.37 -25.15 -4.69
C ASN A 5 7.00 -24.02 -3.84
N PRO A 6 8.25 -23.62 -4.08
CA PRO A 6 8.91 -22.55 -3.32
C PRO A 6 8.23 -21.19 -3.52
N ILE A 7 7.65 -20.95 -4.71
CA ILE A 7 6.90 -19.73 -5.01
C ILE A 7 5.66 -19.64 -4.12
N ALA A 8 4.97 -20.76 -3.88
CA ALA A 8 3.80 -20.79 -3.00
C ALA A 8 4.14 -20.54 -1.52
N LYS A 9 5.39 -20.75 -1.11
CA LYS A 9 5.90 -20.36 0.22
C LYS A 9 6.12 -18.85 0.27
N ASP A 10 6.71 -18.27 -0.78
CA ASP A 10 6.97 -16.83 -0.87
C ASP A 10 5.68 -16.01 -1.01
N LEU A 11 4.70 -16.47 -1.79
CA LEU A 11 3.39 -15.80 -1.96
C LEU A 11 2.60 -15.63 -0.66
N ARG A 12 2.79 -16.52 0.33
CA ARG A 12 2.14 -16.44 1.64
C ARG A 12 2.83 -15.46 2.59
N THR A 13 4.00 -14.95 2.24
CA THR A 13 4.70 -13.96 3.07
C THR A 13 4.03 -12.59 2.98
N PRO A 14 4.30 -11.67 3.93
CA PRO A 14 3.80 -10.30 3.87
C PRO A 14 4.18 -9.53 2.59
N LYS A 15 5.22 -9.98 1.86
CA LYS A 15 5.74 -9.34 0.66
C LYS A 15 4.66 -9.14 -0.42
N TYR A 16 3.82 -10.15 -0.64
CA TYR A 16 2.78 -10.12 -1.68
C TYR A 16 1.35 -10.06 -1.12
N LYS A 17 1.18 -9.60 0.12
CA LYS A 17 -0.16 -9.33 0.66
C LYS A 17 -0.84 -8.25 -0.18
N LYS A 18 -2.14 -8.45 -0.44
CA LYS A 18 -2.97 -7.49 -1.17
C LYS A 18 -2.97 -6.14 -0.44
N ARG A 19 -2.46 -5.10 -1.08
CA ARG A 19 -2.46 -3.73 -0.55
C ARG A 19 -3.74 -3.04 -1.01
N ILE A 20 -4.60 -2.67 -0.05
CA ILE A 20 -5.83 -1.92 -0.33
C ILE A 20 -5.49 -0.43 -0.34
N VAL A 21 -5.66 0.22 -1.48
CA VAL A 21 -5.46 1.67 -1.61
C VAL A 21 -6.71 2.40 -1.14
N LYS A 22 -6.53 3.47 -0.36
CA LYS A 22 -7.64 4.31 0.10
C LYS A 22 -8.33 5.00 -1.09
N PRO A 23 -9.67 5.01 -1.17
CA PRO A 23 -10.40 5.69 -2.24
C PRO A 23 -10.21 7.21 -2.17
N LYS A 24 -10.28 7.88 -3.32
CA LYS A 24 -10.17 9.35 -3.41
C LYS A 24 -11.44 10.08 -2.96
N LYS A 25 -12.61 9.47 -3.13
CA LYS A 25 -13.94 10.01 -2.79
C LYS A 25 -14.83 8.91 -2.20
N GLY A 26 -15.87 9.29 -1.44
CA GLY A 26 -16.83 8.35 -0.84
C GLY A 26 -16.42 7.80 0.54
N LYS A 27 -16.92 6.62 0.90
CA LYS A 27 -16.72 5.99 2.22
C LYS A 27 -15.23 5.69 2.45
N GLY A 28 -14.73 6.04 3.64
CA GLY A 28 -13.33 5.86 3.98
C GLY A 28 -12.36 6.82 3.29
N ALA A 29 -12.83 7.72 2.41
CA ALA A 29 -12.00 8.70 1.71
C ALA A 29 -11.70 9.96 2.54
N PHE A 30 -12.50 10.25 3.58
CA PHE A 30 -12.34 11.45 4.42
C PHE A 30 -10.94 11.54 5.04
N LYS A 31 -10.29 12.70 4.91
CA LYS A 31 -9.00 13.04 5.53
C LYS A 31 -9.16 14.37 6.26
N ARG A 32 -8.83 14.42 7.55
CA ARG A 32 -8.99 15.64 8.38
C ARG A 32 -8.02 16.75 7.96
N LYS A 33 -6.77 16.41 7.67
CA LYS A 33 -5.77 17.32 7.12
C LYS A 33 -5.46 16.91 5.68
N LYS A 34 -5.60 17.82 4.74
CA LYS A 34 -5.21 17.60 3.34
C LYS A 34 -3.78 18.08 3.18
N THR A 35 -2.82 17.20 3.44
CA THR A 35 -1.41 17.50 3.13
C THR A 35 -1.22 17.37 1.62
N ASN A 36 -0.86 18.46 0.96
CA ASN A 36 -0.29 18.40 -0.38
C ASN A 36 1.15 17.91 -0.21
N PHE A 37 1.34 16.59 -0.23
CA PHE A 37 2.65 15.94 -0.06
C PHE A 37 3.69 16.50 -1.06
N ILE A 38 3.23 16.83 -2.26
CA ILE A 38 3.96 17.53 -3.32
C ILE A 38 4.53 18.85 -2.79
N ASN A 39 3.70 19.75 -2.27
CA ASN A 39 4.13 21.06 -1.77
C ASN A 39 5.11 20.94 -0.60
N ILE A 40 4.93 19.97 0.31
CA ILE A 40 5.87 19.76 1.42
C ILE A 40 7.27 19.44 0.88
N ILE A 41 7.39 18.57 -0.13
CA ILE A 41 8.68 18.17 -0.67
C ILE A 41 9.34 19.32 -1.47
N PHE A 42 8.54 20.09 -2.22
CA PHE A 42 9.07 21.18 -3.07
C PHE A 42 9.39 22.47 -2.33
N TYR A 43 8.74 22.76 -1.19
CA TYR A 43 8.98 23.97 -0.40
C TYR A 43 9.83 23.74 0.87
N ASN A 44 10.40 22.54 1.07
CA ASN A 44 11.36 22.23 2.16
C ASN A 44 12.80 22.02 1.67
N TYR A 45 13.10 22.44 0.43
CA TYR A 45 14.46 22.64 -0.07
C TYR A 45 14.78 24.13 -0.11
#